data_AF-V9KTW1-F1
#
_entry.id   AF-V9KTW1-F1
#
_cell.length_a   1.000
_cell.length_b   1.000
_cell.length_c   1.000
_cell.angle_alpha   90.00
_cell.angle_beta   90.00
_cell.angle_gamma   90.00
#
_symmetry.space_group_name_H-M   'P 1'
#
loop_
_entity.id
_entity.type
_entity.pdbx_description
1 polymer ?
#
loop_
_entity_poly.entity_id
_entity_poly.type
_entity_poly.pdbx_seq_one_letter_code
_entity_poly.pdbx_strand_id
1 'polypeptide(L)'
;ASVKEKRSPRRKTSSDCKSDVDSENICLFFLRKHCSYKDQCKLVHFKLPYRWQIYEGTWKDFTNMEEIEKDFCDPSNKARGGSPPINFITMTSNSCKVRRLSTVSSVTKPEHYILTTEWLWYWQGDSIKWIEFGKQEELYGVASVTSADLENLYLTQSIETVEFRAGKYNYKLDFKGMLQINLLLGTCRGVRRRPRFISEQQMTREMYSKEQPGQGKDYPPVGKTAPTHWDLKNQPDIGYKLVQLQVPSEDYKQVESLFQKTMSNSTIRKIERVQNLPLWQVYQWQKEQMKKKSGKEVAEQLLFHGSKSSLPTVVCQQNFDWRICGMHGNGFGKGNYFATNASYADGNSPSPLSSRTMYLVKILVGEFTKGKEADCRPPSKDNTLTNLYDSCTDNVADPSLFVIFDKHQIYPEYVIEYVKKVGFFQWIFEKMSGQSAATK
;
A
#
# COMPACT_ATOMS: atom_id res chain seq x y z
N ALA A 1 31.85 8.76 60.02
CA ALA A 1 31.90 8.65 58.55
C ALA A 1 31.25 7.33 58.13
N SER A 2 30.05 7.39 57.56
CA SER A 2 29.44 6.27 56.84
C SER A 2 28.31 6.83 55.97
N VAL A 3 28.46 6.68 54.66
CA VAL A 3 27.60 7.24 53.61
C VAL A 3 26.24 6.51 53.65
N LYS A 4 25.15 7.27 53.82
CA LYS A 4 23.77 6.78 53.64
C LYS A 4 23.30 7.15 52.23
N GLU A 5 23.17 6.13 51.40
CA GLU A 5 22.67 6.16 50.03
C GLU A 5 21.16 6.52 50.04
N LYS A 6 20.80 7.68 49.45
CA LYS A 6 19.40 8.10 49.29
C LYS A 6 18.83 7.50 48.00
N ARG A 7 17.89 6.57 48.15
CA ARG A 7 17.03 6.03 47.09
C ARG A 7 16.21 7.14 46.43
N SER A 8 16.27 7.22 45.10
CA SER A 8 15.43 8.06 44.24
C SER A 8 14.06 7.39 43.96
N PRO A 9 12.96 8.17 43.82
CA PRO A 9 11.62 7.60 43.71
C PRO A 9 11.29 7.15 42.27
N ARG A 10 10.66 5.96 42.19
CA ARG A 10 10.12 5.32 40.98
C ARG A 10 9.15 6.26 40.23
N ARG A 11 9.47 6.60 38.97
CA ARG A 11 8.52 7.19 38.03
C ARG A 11 7.50 6.14 37.59
N LYS A 12 6.22 6.45 37.82
CA LYS A 12 5.07 5.70 37.33
C LYS A 12 5.08 5.69 35.79
N THR A 13 4.96 4.50 35.22
CA THR A 13 4.73 4.24 33.80
C THR A 13 3.31 4.67 33.44
N SER A 14 3.15 5.77 32.71
CA SER A 14 1.87 6.14 32.11
C SER A 14 1.72 5.41 30.76
N SER A 15 0.98 4.31 30.80
CA SER A 15 0.30 3.74 29.66
C SER A 15 -0.83 4.67 29.22
N ASP A 16 -0.61 5.44 28.17
CA ASP A 16 -1.66 5.85 27.23
C ASP A 16 -1.02 6.64 26.09
N CYS A 17 -0.73 5.96 24.98
CA CYS A 17 -0.51 6.60 23.69
C CYS A 17 -1.63 6.13 22.76
N LYS A 18 -2.79 6.78 22.88
CA LYS A 18 -3.75 6.83 21.79
C LYS A 18 -3.05 7.50 20.61
N SER A 19 -2.70 6.73 19.60
CA SER A 19 -2.26 7.29 18.32
C SER A 19 -3.50 7.72 17.54
N ASP A 20 -3.91 8.98 17.72
CA ASP A 20 -4.70 9.70 16.73
C ASP A 20 -3.85 9.82 15.46
N VAL A 21 -3.88 8.77 14.63
CA VAL A 21 -3.38 8.84 13.26
C VAL A 21 -4.51 9.41 12.43
N ASP A 22 -4.60 10.73 12.41
CA ASP A 22 -5.47 11.52 11.54
C ASP A 22 -5.05 11.22 10.09
N SER A 23 -5.64 10.20 9.47
CA SER A 23 -5.25 9.80 8.12
C SER A 23 -5.76 10.84 7.13
N GLU A 24 -4.86 11.48 6.39
CA GLU A 24 -5.22 12.58 5.47
C GLU A 24 -5.83 12.10 4.14
N ASN A 25 -5.96 10.79 3.94
CA ASN A 25 -6.47 10.22 2.70
C ASN A 25 -7.96 9.87 2.78
N ILE A 26 -8.67 10.16 1.70
CA ILE A 26 -10.07 9.77 1.51
C ILE A 26 -10.15 8.29 1.17
N CYS A 27 -11.07 7.58 1.82
CA CYS A 27 -11.28 6.15 1.62
C CYS A 27 -11.90 5.88 0.25
N LEU A 28 -11.11 5.35 -0.69
CA LEU A 28 -11.60 4.93 -2.01
C LEU A 28 -12.76 3.93 -1.93
N PHE A 29 -12.74 3.02 -0.96
CA PHE A 29 -13.82 2.05 -0.79
C PHE A 29 -15.11 2.70 -0.32
N PHE A 30 -15.03 3.71 0.56
CA PHE A 30 -16.21 4.47 0.99
C PHE A 30 -16.78 5.28 -0.15
N LEU A 31 -15.90 5.95 -0.91
CA LEU A 31 -16.29 6.74 -2.08
C LEU A 31 -17.07 5.90 -3.10
N ARG A 32 -16.73 4.62 -3.21
CA ARG A 32 -17.43 3.63 -4.05
C ARG A 32 -18.57 2.90 -3.34
N LYS A 33 -18.96 3.29 -2.12
CA LYS A 33 -20.03 2.65 -1.31
C LYS A 33 -19.75 1.21 -0.84
N HIS A 34 -18.49 0.80 -0.79
CA HIS A 34 -18.06 -0.56 -0.41
C HIS A 34 -17.11 -0.60 0.81
N CYS A 35 -17.06 0.45 1.64
CA CYS A 35 -16.22 0.40 2.84
C CYS A 35 -16.83 -0.50 3.92
N SER A 36 -16.20 -1.64 4.17
CA SER A 36 -16.62 -2.59 5.20
C SER A 36 -16.36 -2.13 6.63
N TYR A 37 -15.47 -1.15 6.82
CA TYR A 37 -15.02 -0.70 8.15
C TYR A 37 -15.95 0.31 8.81
N LYS A 38 -16.89 0.93 8.07
CA LYS A 38 -17.81 1.97 8.58
C LYS A 38 -17.08 2.94 9.51
N ASP A 39 -17.49 3.05 10.78
CA ASP A 39 -16.93 3.99 11.75
C ASP A 39 -15.54 3.60 12.28
N GLN A 40 -15.06 2.39 11.96
CA GLN A 40 -13.70 1.92 12.30
C GLN A 40 -12.68 2.20 11.18
N CYS A 41 -13.10 2.81 10.07
CA CYS A 41 -12.17 3.13 9.00
C CYS A 41 -11.21 4.25 9.44
N LYS A 42 -9.91 3.99 9.36
CA LYS A 42 -8.88 5.00 9.66
C LYS A 42 -8.78 6.09 8.59
N LEU A 43 -9.36 5.87 7.41
CA LEU A 43 -9.37 6.81 6.28
C LEU A 43 -10.62 7.70 6.33
N VAL A 44 -10.53 8.90 5.75
CA VAL A 44 -11.64 9.85 5.76
C VAL A 44 -12.77 9.37 4.85
N HIS A 45 -13.96 9.23 5.42
CA HIS A 45 -15.18 8.97 4.67
C HIS A 45 -15.75 10.29 4.13
N PHE A 46 -15.64 10.47 2.82
CA PHE A 46 -16.17 11.65 2.14
C PHE A 46 -16.72 11.29 0.75
N LYS A 47 -17.70 12.08 0.28
CA LYS A 47 -18.47 11.81 -0.94
C LYS A 47 -17.80 12.25 -2.25
N LEU A 48 -16.70 12.99 -2.17
CA LEU A 48 -15.89 13.46 -3.32
C LEU A 48 -14.45 12.94 -3.17
N PRO A 49 -13.63 12.92 -4.25
CA PRO A 49 -12.27 12.40 -4.21
C PRO A 49 -11.29 13.43 -3.63
N TYR A 50 -11.80 14.60 -3.27
CA TYR A 50 -11.15 15.71 -2.62
C TYR A 50 -12.07 16.27 -1.55
N ARG A 51 -11.49 16.83 -0.49
CA ARG A 51 -12.22 17.53 0.58
C ARG A 51 -11.42 18.75 1.00
N TRP A 52 -12.06 19.91 0.96
CA TRP A 52 -11.44 21.18 1.35
C TRP A 52 -11.91 21.59 2.73
N GLN A 53 -10.97 21.94 3.60
CA GLN A 53 -11.27 22.32 4.97
C GLN A 53 -10.47 23.54 5.43
N ILE A 54 -11.09 24.38 6.26
CA ILE A 54 -10.47 25.52 6.95
C ILE A 54 -10.39 25.24 8.45
N TYR A 55 -9.31 25.66 9.08
CA TYR A 55 -9.09 25.48 10.51
C TYR A 55 -9.51 26.74 11.29
N GLU A 56 -10.61 26.64 12.04
CA GLU A 56 -11.15 27.69 12.92
C GLU A 56 -11.31 27.14 14.35
N GLY A 57 -10.24 26.60 14.91
CA GLY A 57 -10.25 25.82 16.16
C GLY A 57 -10.58 24.35 15.94
N THR A 58 -11.42 24.03 14.96
CA THR A 58 -11.63 22.69 14.40
C THR A 58 -11.62 22.75 12.88
N TRP A 59 -11.34 21.61 12.22
CA TRP A 59 -11.42 21.51 10.76
C TRP A 59 -12.89 21.56 10.31
N LYS A 60 -13.25 22.59 9.55
CA LYS A 60 -14.58 22.77 8.96
C LYS A 60 -14.53 22.68 7.45
N ASP A 61 -15.56 22.07 6.88
CA ASP A 61 -15.71 21.90 5.44
C ASP A 61 -16.09 23.21 4.75
N PHE A 62 -15.47 23.49 3.59
CA PHE A 62 -15.95 24.54 2.70
C PHE A 62 -17.27 24.12 2.04
N THR A 63 -18.16 25.06 1.75
CA THR A 63 -19.43 24.77 1.08
C THR A 63 -19.28 24.64 -0.44
N ASN A 64 -18.39 25.43 -1.04
CA ASN A 64 -18.11 25.53 -2.48
C ASN A 64 -16.88 24.70 -2.91
N MET A 65 -16.78 23.45 -2.44
CA MET A 65 -15.57 22.64 -2.62
C MET A 65 -15.24 22.31 -4.08
N GLU A 66 -16.25 22.08 -4.91
CA GLU A 66 -16.04 21.71 -6.31
C GLU A 66 -15.45 22.89 -7.08
N GLU A 67 -15.96 24.10 -6.85
CA GLU A 67 -15.37 25.28 -7.47
C GLU A 67 -13.96 25.53 -6.94
N ILE A 68 -13.71 25.35 -5.63
CA ILE A 68 -12.36 25.51 -5.05
C ILE A 68 -11.39 24.51 -5.68
N GLU A 69 -11.79 23.25 -5.82
CA GLU A 69 -10.99 22.22 -6.47
C GLU A 69 -10.70 22.60 -7.92
N LYS A 70 -11.71 23.03 -8.68
CA LYS A 70 -11.56 23.46 -10.08
C LYS A 70 -10.52 24.57 -10.21
N ASP A 71 -10.59 25.58 -9.34
CA ASP A 71 -9.62 26.68 -9.35
C ASP A 71 -8.23 26.21 -8.94
N PHE A 72 -8.13 25.31 -7.95
CA PHE A 72 -6.85 24.75 -7.51
C PHE A 72 -6.18 23.94 -8.61
N CYS A 73 -6.94 23.10 -9.33
CA CYS A 73 -6.46 22.25 -10.42
C CYS A 73 -5.79 23.03 -11.56
N ASP A 74 -6.17 24.29 -11.79
CA ASP A 74 -5.51 25.14 -12.78
C ASP A 74 -4.14 25.61 -12.26
N PRO A 75 -3.03 25.21 -12.90
CA PRO A 75 -1.70 25.62 -12.49
C PRO A 75 -1.45 27.12 -12.67
N SER A 76 -2.31 27.89 -13.34
CA SER A 76 -2.21 29.35 -13.41
C SER A 76 -2.61 30.00 -12.09
N ASN A 77 -3.60 29.43 -11.40
CA ASN A 77 -4.20 29.98 -10.19
C ASN A 77 -3.30 29.78 -8.96
N LYS A 78 -2.93 30.91 -8.33
CA LYS A 78 -2.19 30.95 -7.06
C LYS A 78 -3.12 31.14 -5.86
N ALA A 79 -4.29 31.71 -6.09
CA ALA A 79 -5.28 32.02 -5.09
C ALA A 79 -6.66 32.10 -5.74
N ARG A 80 -7.69 32.00 -4.91
CA ARG A 80 -9.09 32.19 -5.28
C ARG A 80 -9.66 33.39 -4.53
N GLY A 81 -10.33 34.27 -5.26
CA GLY A 81 -11.18 35.32 -4.70
C GLY A 81 -12.51 34.75 -4.20
N GLY A 82 -13.03 35.27 -3.09
CA GLY A 82 -14.27 34.81 -2.46
C GLY A 82 -14.32 35.13 -0.97
N SER A 83 -15.38 34.69 -0.31
CA SER A 83 -15.53 34.78 1.15
C SER A 83 -15.64 33.37 1.75
N PRO A 84 -14.57 32.79 2.33
CA PRO A 84 -13.27 33.41 2.57
C PRO A 84 -12.28 33.18 1.39
N PRO A 85 -11.31 34.08 1.15
CA PRO A 85 -10.34 33.95 0.07
C PRO A 85 -9.31 32.87 0.37
N ILE A 86 -8.83 32.12 -0.62
CA ILE A 86 -7.89 30.99 -0.40
C ILE A 86 -6.60 31.25 -1.17
N ASN A 87 -5.45 31.17 -0.49
CA ASN A 87 -4.14 31.12 -1.11
C ASN A 87 -3.71 29.66 -1.28
N PHE A 88 -3.61 29.20 -2.53
CA PHE A 88 -3.27 27.82 -2.88
C PHE A 88 -1.78 27.49 -2.76
N ILE A 89 -0.91 28.52 -2.63
CA ILE A 89 0.53 28.32 -2.46
C ILE A 89 0.85 28.10 -0.98
N THR A 90 0.33 28.96 -0.12
CA THR A 90 0.55 28.89 1.33
C THR A 90 -0.45 27.99 2.04
N MET A 91 -1.52 27.57 1.36
CA MET A 91 -2.63 26.80 1.93
C MET A 91 -3.26 27.51 3.14
N THR A 92 -3.64 28.78 2.95
CA THR A 92 -4.20 29.65 4.00
C THR A 92 -5.37 30.50 3.51
N SER A 93 -6.25 30.90 4.43
CA SER A 93 -7.38 31.80 4.18
C SER A 93 -7.57 32.73 5.38
N ASN A 94 -7.44 34.06 5.18
CA ASN A 94 -7.54 35.06 6.27
C ASN A 94 -6.73 34.69 7.54
N SER A 95 -5.51 34.17 7.37
CA SER A 95 -4.62 33.64 8.43
C SER A 95 -4.98 32.27 9.01
N CYS A 96 -6.14 31.70 8.68
CA CYS A 96 -6.51 30.33 9.01
C CYS A 96 -5.80 29.34 8.08
N LYS A 97 -5.43 28.17 8.60
CA LYS A 97 -4.88 27.07 7.79
C LYS A 97 -5.98 26.46 6.93
N VAL A 98 -5.65 26.11 5.70
CA VAL A 98 -6.51 25.38 4.77
C VAL A 98 -5.85 24.04 4.46
N ARG A 99 -6.62 22.96 4.35
CA ARG A 99 -6.11 21.67 3.85
C ARG A 99 -6.99 21.11 2.76
N ARG A 100 -6.37 20.38 1.84
CA ARG A 100 -7.02 19.54 0.83
C ARG A 100 -6.70 18.09 1.16
N LEU A 101 -7.72 17.32 1.50
CA LEU A 101 -7.61 15.86 1.59
C LEU A 101 -7.88 15.27 0.21
N SER A 102 -7.28 14.14 -0.10
CA SER A 102 -7.42 13.50 -1.41
C SER A 102 -7.55 11.99 -1.30
N THR A 103 -8.07 11.34 -2.33
CA THR A 103 -7.83 9.92 -2.52
C THR A 103 -6.33 9.67 -2.77
N VAL A 104 -5.91 8.42 -2.64
CA VAL A 104 -4.52 8.03 -2.90
C VAL A 104 -4.09 8.38 -4.33
N SER A 105 -2.80 8.68 -4.49
CA SER A 105 -2.22 9.05 -5.80
C SER A 105 -2.38 7.92 -6.82
N SER A 106 -2.76 8.26 -8.06
CA SER A 106 -3.01 7.29 -9.12
C SER A 106 -1.80 6.40 -9.41
N VAL A 107 -0.57 6.92 -9.31
CA VAL A 107 0.66 6.14 -9.56
C VAL A 107 0.90 5.04 -8.52
N THR A 108 0.25 5.13 -7.35
CA THR A 108 0.35 4.11 -6.29
C THR A 108 -0.68 2.98 -6.44
N LYS A 109 -1.52 3.06 -7.48
CA LYS A 109 -2.60 2.12 -7.75
C LYS A 109 -2.62 1.73 -9.22
N PRO A 110 -3.04 0.50 -9.53
CA PRO A 110 -3.27 0.12 -10.91
C PRO A 110 -4.46 0.87 -11.53
N GLU A 111 -4.45 1.01 -12.86
CA GLU A 111 -5.37 1.85 -13.64
C GLU A 111 -6.87 1.51 -13.48
N HIS A 112 -7.19 0.31 -13.00
CA HIS A 112 -8.59 -0.07 -12.73
C HIS A 112 -9.14 0.56 -11.45
N TYR A 113 -8.29 1.09 -10.55
CA TYR A 113 -8.72 1.89 -9.41
C TYR A 113 -9.17 3.28 -9.90
N ILE A 114 -10.48 3.39 -10.15
CA ILE A 114 -11.13 4.67 -10.45
C ILE A 114 -11.10 5.62 -9.25
N LEU A 115 -11.23 6.92 -9.54
CA LEU A 115 -11.32 8.00 -8.54
C LEU A 115 -10.06 8.15 -7.67
N THR A 116 -8.94 7.59 -8.09
CA THR A 116 -7.62 7.93 -7.56
C THR A 116 -7.24 9.35 -7.97
N THR A 117 -6.43 10.03 -7.17
CA THR A 117 -6.02 11.40 -7.49
C THR A 117 -4.86 11.35 -8.48
N GLU A 118 -5.11 11.74 -9.73
CA GLU A 118 -4.07 11.90 -10.74
C GLU A 118 -3.35 13.23 -10.55
N TRP A 119 -2.10 13.19 -10.11
CA TRP A 119 -1.28 14.37 -9.91
C TRP A 119 -0.46 14.69 -11.16
N LEU A 120 -0.60 15.92 -11.62
CA LEU A 120 0.05 16.47 -12.79
C LEU A 120 1.11 17.49 -12.36
N TRP A 121 2.25 17.45 -13.06
CA TRP A 121 3.37 18.32 -12.82
C TRP A 121 3.52 19.27 -14.00
N TYR A 122 3.66 20.56 -13.69
CA TYR A 122 3.75 21.62 -14.67
C TYR A 122 4.99 22.48 -14.43
N TRP A 123 5.57 23.01 -15.50
CA TRP A 123 6.60 24.02 -15.45
C TRP A 123 6.17 25.29 -16.20
N GLN A 124 6.72 26.43 -15.80
CA GLN A 124 6.35 27.73 -16.37
C GLN A 124 7.15 28.03 -17.65
N GLY A 125 6.45 28.06 -18.79
CA GLY A 125 6.97 28.50 -20.08
C GLY A 125 7.20 30.01 -20.17
N ASP A 126 7.75 30.46 -21.30
CA ASP A 126 8.14 31.88 -21.50
C ASP A 126 6.93 32.83 -21.57
N SER A 127 5.76 32.32 -21.93
CA SER A 127 4.51 33.09 -22.07
C SER A 127 3.58 32.99 -20.84
N ILE A 128 4.10 32.66 -19.65
CA ILE A 128 3.32 32.38 -18.41
C ILE A 128 2.44 31.11 -18.53
N LYS A 129 2.38 30.48 -19.72
CA LYS A 129 1.73 29.19 -19.93
C LYS A 129 2.40 28.11 -19.07
N TRP A 130 1.58 27.34 -18.38
CA TRP A 130 2.01 26.15 -17.64
C TRP A 130 1.98 24.94 -18.56
N ILE A 131 3.12 24.27 -18.69
CA ILE A 131 3.31 23.14 -19.59
C ILE A 131 3.50 21.88 -18.75
N GLU A 132 2.74 20.84 -19.07
CA GLU A 132 2.81 19.55 -18.36
C GLU A 132 4.11 18.80 -18.72
N PHE A 133 4.77 18.23 -17.71
CA PHE A 133 5.94 17.37 -17.94
C PHE A 133 5.57 16.12 -18.74
N GLY A 134 6.37 15.84 -19.78
CA GLY A 134 6.18 14.71 -20.69
C GLY A 134 5.28 14.98 -21.89
N LYS A 135 4.67 16.18 -22.01
CA LYS A 135 3.91 16.57 -23.20
C LYS A 135 4.74 17.37 -24.18
N GLN A 136 4.48 17.17 -25.48
CA GLN A 136 5.11 17.92 -26.56
C GLN A 136 4.44 19.28 -26.74
N GLU A 137 5.27 20.33 -26.84
CA GLU A 137 4.87 21.69 -27.17
C GLU A 137 5.79 22.19 -28.29
N GLU A 138 5.26 22.99 -29.21
CA GLU A 138 5.95 23.36 -30.47
C GLU A 138 7.32 24.04 -30.27
N LEU A 139 7.49 24.77 -29.17
CA LEU A 139 8.69 25.56 -28.87
C LEU A 139 9.72 24.86 -27.97
N TYR A 140 9.39 23.70 -27.40
CA TYR A 140 10.21 23.05 -26.38
C TYR A 140 10.41 21.55 -26.65
N GLY A 141 11.63 21.08 -26.40
CA GLY A 141 11.91 19.64 -26.46
C GLY A 141 11.16 18.90 -25.34
N VAL A 142 10.63 17.71 -25.66
CA VAL A 142 9.93 16.86 -24.70
C VAL A 142 10.89 16.49 -23.56
N ALA A 143 10.42 16.64 -22.32
CA ALA A 143 11.16 16.20 -21.15
C ALA A 143 11.25 14.68 -21.11
N SER A 144 12.40 14.14 -20.71
CA SER A 144 12.61 12.69 -20.52
C SER A 144 11.86 12.11 -19.32
N VAL A 145 11.14 12.94 -18.57
CA VAL A 145 10.32 12.58 -17.42
C VAL A 145 8.90 13.06 -17.64
N THR A 146 7.94 12.24 -17.22
CA THR A 146 6.50 12.53 -17.26
C THR A 146 5.98 12.98 -15.90
N SER A 147 4.76 13.52 -15.85
CA SER A 147 4.08 13.79 -14.58
C SER A 147 3.99 12.56 -13.66
N ALA A 148 3.80 11.36 -14.24
CA ALA A 148 3.74 10.11 -13.48
C ALA A 148 5.10 9.72 -12.88
N ASP A 149 6.20 9.91 -13.62
CA ASP A 149 7.55 9.67 -13.12
C ASP A 149 7.88 10.61 -11.96
N LEU A 150 7.57 11.89 -12.12
CA LEU A 150 7.81 12.91 -11.10
C LEU A 150 6.97 12.67 -9.83
N GLU A 151 5.72 12.25 -9.99
CA GLU A 151 4.85 11.91 -8.87
C GLU A 151 5.37 10.69 -8.08
N ASN A 152 5.83 9.64 -8.76
CA ASN A 152 6.45 8.49 -8.11
C ASN A 152 7.68 8.90 -7.28
N LEU A 153 8.54 9.76 -7.84
CA LEU A 153 9.73 10.26 -7.16
C LEU A 153 9.37 11.14 -5.95
N TYR A 154 8.41 12.05 -6.11
CA TYR A 154 7.94 12.93 -5.05
C TYR A 154 7.39 12.15 -3.84
N LEU A 155 6.64 11.07 -4.09
CA LEU A 155 6.09 10.22 -3.03
C LEU A 155 7.15 9.42 -2.26
N THR A 156 8.37 9.31 -2.79
CA THR A 156 9.47 8.56 -2.16
C THR A 156 10.10 9.30 -0.96
N GLN A 157 9.71 10.55 -0.69
CA GLN A 157 10.06 11.44 0.46
C GLN A 157 11.56 11.65 0.78
N SER A 158 12.46 10.90 0.16
CA SER A 158 13.92 10.96 0.32
C SER A 158 14.63 11.60 -0.87
N ILE A 159 13.89 11.89 -1.94
CA ILE A 159 14.41 12.50 -3.16
C ILE A 159 14.04 13.98 -3.14
N GLU A 160 15.02 14.85 -2.94
CA GLU A 160 14.80 16.30 -2.92
C GLU A 160 14.88 16.91 -4.33
N THR A 161 15.70 16.33 -5.20
CA THR A 161 15.90 16.82 -6.57
C THR A 161 15.99 15.68 -7.57
N VAL A 162 15.59 15.92 -8.82
CA VAL A 162 15.75 14.99 -9.95
C VAL A 162 16.34 15.70 -11.15
N GLU A 163 17.31 15.07 -11.81
CA GLU A 163 17.86 15.54 -13.08
C GLU A 163 17.17 14.88 -14.27
N PHE A 164 16.93 15.64 -15.33
CA PHE A 164 16.27 15.16 -16.55
C PHE A 164 16.74 15.97 -17.77
N ARG A 165 16.50 15.44 -18.96
CA ARG A 165 16.84 16.10 -20.23
C ARG A 165 15.58 16.60 -20.92
N ALA A 166 15.63 17.80 -21.48
CA ALA A 166 14.57 18.29 -22.37
C ALA A 166 15.21 18.99 -23.58
N GLY A 167 15.01 18.41 -24.77
CA GLY A 167 15.72 18.81 -25.99
C GLY A 167 17.24 18.67 -25.84
N LYS A 168 17.98 19.77 -26.05
CA LYS A 168 19.44 19.80 -25.95
C LYS A 168 20.00 20.17 -24.57
N TYR A 169 19.14 20.49 -23.60
CA TYR A 169 19.58 20.95 -22.28
C TYR A 169 19.27 19.92 -21.20
N ASN A 170 20.12 19.90 -20.17
CA ASN A 170 19.89 19.17 -18.93
C ASN A 170 19.32 20.11 -17.88
N TYR A 171 18.40 19.59 -17.09
CA TYR A 171 17.68 20.33 -16.06
C TYR A 171 17.71 19.57 -14.75
N LYS A 172 17.58 20.31 -13.66
CA LYS A 172 17.32 19.79 -12.32
C LYS A 172 15.99 20.33 -11.83
N LEU A 173 15.11 19.45 -11.38
CA LEU A 173 13.88 19.79 -10.67
C LEU A 173 14.15 19.70 -9.17
N ASP A 174 13.87 20.77 -8.44
CA ASP A 174 13.83 20.83 -6.98
C ASP A 174 12.37 20.73 -6.51
N PHE A 175 12.05 19.62 -5.84
CA PHE A 175 10.70 19.34 -5.35
C PHE A 175 10.30 20.26 -4.20
N LYS A 176 11.25 20.65 -3.34
CA LYS A 176 10.99 21.50 -2.18
C LYS A 176 10.84 22.96 -2.60
N GLY A 177 11.72 23.42 -3.49
CA GLY A 177 11.66 24.76 -4.05
C GLY A 177 10.54 24.94 -5.07
N MET A 178 10.01 23.85 -5.64
CA MET A 178 9.10 23.88 -6.79
C MET A 178 9.71 24.67 -7.95
N LEU A 179 10.96 24.31 -8.31
CA LEU A 179 11.75 25.00 -9.33
C LEU A 179 12.42 24.02 -10.30
N GLN A 180 12.37 24.35 -11.58
CA GLN A 180 13.20 23.73 -12.62
C GLN A 180 14.39 24.63 -12.92
N ILE A 181 15.60 24.07 -12.95
CA ILE A 181 16.86 24.80 -13.13
C ILE A 181 17.56 24.25 -14.37
N ASN A 182 17.88 25.09 -15.35
CA ASN A 182 18.71 24.72 -16.48
C ASN A 182 20.18 24.64 -16.04
N LEU A 183 20.81 23.48 -16.17
CA LEU A 183 22.17 23.27 -15.65
C LEU A 183 23.26 23.95 -16.49
N LEU A 184 22.96 24.30 -17.74
CA LEU A 184 23.90 25.02 -18.61
C LEU A 184 23.78 26.54 -18.45
N LEU A 185 22.54 27.06 -18.44
CA LEU A 185 22.28 28.50 -18.44
C LEU A 185 22.03 29.07 -17.03
N GLY A 186 21.84 28.22 -16.03
CA GLY A 186 21.48 28.63 -14.66
C GLY A 186 20.07 29.19 -14.51
N THR A 187 19.28 29.24 -15.59
CA THR A 187 17.94 29.83 -15.56
C THR A 187 16.97 28.97 -14.75
N CYS A 188 16.11 29.62 -13.97
CA CYS A 188 15.13 28.97 -13.10
C CYS A 188 13.71 29.23 -13.61
N ARG A 189 12.86 28.20 -13.62
CA ARG A 189 11.44 28.27 -13.96
C ARG A 189 10.60 27.70 -12.82
N GLY A 190 9.44 28.32 -12.55
CA GLY A 190 8.51 27.82 -11.54
C GLY A 190 7.91 26.47 -11.93
N VAL A 191 7.69 25.61 -10.94
CA VAL A 191 7.02 24.31 -11.08
C VAL A 191 5.77 24.28 -10.21
N ARG A 192 4.73 23.58 -10.65
CA ARG A 192 3.51 23.36 -9.86
C ARG A 192 3.03 21.94 -9.99
N ARG A 193 2.65 21.36 -8.85
CA ARG A 193 1.95 20.10 -8.75
C ARG A 193 0.46 20.36 -8.53
N ARG A 194 -0.40 19.88 -9.43
CA ARG A 194 -1.88 20.05 -9.37
C ARG A 194 -2.60 18.76 -9.75
N PRO A 195 -3.73 18.42 -9.11
CA PRO A 195 -4.49 17.23 -9.46
C PRO A 195 -5.31 17.48 -10.73
N ARG A 196 -5.60 16.43 -11.51
CA ARG A 196 -6.60 16.49 -12.56
C ARG A 196 -7.98 16.73 -11.92
N PHE A 197 -8.70 17.75 -12.40
CA PHE A 197 -10.04 18.05 -11.92
C PHE A 197 -11.03 16.94 -12.29
N ILE A 198 -11.89 16.56 -11.33
CA ILE A 198 -13.00 15.64 -11.52
C ILE A 198 -14.23 16.29 -10.89
N SER A 199 -15.27 16.57 -11.68
CA SER A 199 -16.55 17.06 -11.14
C SER A 199 -17.34 15.95 -10.46
N GLU A 200 -18.29 16.30 -9.59
CA GLU A 200 -19.23 15.34 -8.98
C GLU A 200 -19.96 14.55 -10.09
N GLN A 201 -20.40 15.23 -11.15
CA GLN A 201 -21.02 14.59 -12.32
C GLN A 201 -20.09 13.62 -13.05
N GLN A 202 -18.81 13.98 -13.23
CA GLN A 202 -17.83 13.08 -13.86
C GLN A 202 -17.58 11.86 -12.97
N MET A 203 -17.40 12.08 -11.68
CA MET A 203 -17.27 11.01 -10.69
C MET A 203 -18.47 10.05 -10.77
N THR A 204 -19.70 10.58 -10.74
CA THR A 204 -20.93 9.77 -10.82
C THR A 204 -20.95 8.95 -12.11
N ARG A 205 -20.57 9.54 -13.25
CA ARG A 205 -20.45 8.83 -14.52
C ARG A 205 -19.38 7.74 -14.48
N GLU A 206 -18.21 7.98 -13.91
CA GLU A 206 -17.15 6.97 -13.78
C GLU A 206 -17.55 5.80 -12.87
N MET A 207 -18.35 6.06 -11.83
CA MET A 207 -18.93 5.00 -11.00
C MET A 207 -19.91 4.14 -11.81
N TYR A 208 -20.88 4.74 -12.51
CA TYR A 208 -21.92 4.00 -13.23
C TYR A 208 -21.46 3.39 -14.57
N SER A 209 -20.52 4.04 -15.28
CA SER A 209 -20.03 3.54 -16.58
C SER A 209 -19.17 2.29 -16.45
N LYS A 210 -18.47 2.10 -15.32
CA LYS A 210 -17.73 0.86 -15.03
C LYS A 210 -18.56 -0.20 -14.31
N GLU A 211 -19.80 0.12 -13.92
CA GLU A 211 -20.80 -0.84 -13.42
C GLU A 211 -21.61 -1.50 -14.57
N GLN A 212 -21.50 -1.02 -15.82
CA GLN A 212 -22.07 -1.70 -16.98
C GLN A 212 -21.06 -2.65 -17.65
N PRO A 213 -21.39 -3.94 -17.84
CA PRO A 213 -20.56 -4.86 -18.60
C PRO A 213 -20.77 -4.59 -20.10
N GLY A 214 -20.03 -3.63 -20.65
CA GLY A 214 -20.00 -3.43 -22.10
C GLY A 214 -19.54 -2.05 -22.54
N GLN A 215 -18.48 -2.05 -23.35
CA GLN A 215 -17.98 -0.94 -24.19
C GLN A 215 -17.21 0.19 -23.50
N GLY A 216 -15.89 0.23 -23.76
CA GLY A 216 -15.11 1.46 -23.59
C GLY A 216 -13.59 1.28 -23.54
N LYS A 217 -12.97 1.40 -24.72
CA LYS A 217 -11.53 1.53 -25.05
C LYS A 217 -10.70 0.23 -25.09
N ASP A 218 -10.18 -0.01 -26.28
CA ASP A 218 -9.21 -1.06 -26.63
C ASP A 218 -7.92 -0.90 -25.84
N TYR A 219 -7.86 -1.58 -24.70
CA TYR A 219 -6.61 -1.99 -24.07
C TYR A 219 -6.37 -3.46 -24.45
N PRO A 220 -5.12 -3.86 -24.79
CA PRO A 220 -4.84 -5.25 -25.13
C PRO A 220 -5.30 -6.15 -23.98
N PRO A 221 -5.97 -7.28 -24.27
CA PRO A 221 -6.63 -8.08 -23.27
C PRO A 221 -5.57 -8.86 -22.48
N VAL A 222 -5.23 -8.39 -21.28
CA VAL A 222 -4.38 -9.17 -20.39
C VAL A 222 -5.04 -9.32 -19.01
N GLY A 223 -5.23 -10.57 -18.59
CA GLY A 223 -5.58 -10.96 -17.22
C GLY A 223 -7.04 -10.90 -16.75
N LYS A 224 -8.05 -10.86 -17.64
CA LYS A 224 -9.47 -10.74 -17.23
C LYS A 224 -10.05 -11.97 -16.52
N THR A 225 -9.41 -13.14 -16.58
CA THR A 225 -10.00 -14.38 -16.04
C THR A 225 -9.47 -14.69 -14.65
N ALA A 226 -10.38 -14.78 -13.69
CA ALA A 226 -10.12 -15.48 -12.44
C ALA A 226 -9.54 -16.88 -12.72
N PRO A 227 -8.71 -17.43 -11.83
CA PRO A 227 -8.22 -18.79 -11.96
C PRO A 227 -9.36 -19.78 -12.20
N THR A 228 -9.14 -20.75 -13.09
CA THR A 228 -10.17 -21.73 -13.50
C THR A 228 -10.72 -22.56 -12.34
N HIS A 229 -9.94 -22.70 -11.27
CA HIS A 229 -10.34 -23.43 -10.07
C HIS A 229 -11.19 -22.60 -9.09
N TRP A 230 -11.46 -21.31 -9.38
CA TRP A 230 -12.30 -20.47 -8.53
C TRP A 230 -13.79 -20.77 -8.69
N ASP A 231 -14.52 -20.66 -7.59
CA ASP A 231 -15.99 -20.63 -7.62
C ASP A 231 -16.47 -19.23 -8.02
N LEU A 232 -16.82 -19.08 -9.30
CA LEU A 232 -17.27 -17.83 -9.91
C LEU A 232 -18.77 -17.54 -9.69
N LYS A 233 -19.55 -18.55 -9.26
CA LYS A 233 -21.03 -18.43 -9.24
C LYS A 233 -21.55 -17.46 -8.17
N ASN A 234 -20.72 -17.12 -7.18
CA ASN A 234 -21.08 -16.26 -6.05
C ASN A 234 -19.91 -15.36 -5.64
N GLN A 235 -19.15 -14.84 -6.62
CA GLN A 235 -18.01 -13.97 -6.33
C GLN A 235 -18.48 -12.52 -6.17
N PRO A 236 -18.15 -11.83 -5.05
CA PRO A 236 -18.44 -10.41 -4.95
C PRO A 236 -17.59 -9.62 -5.95
N ASP A 237 -18.18 -8.63 -6.61
CA ASP A 237 -17.46 -7.75 -7.53
C ASP A 237 -16.32 -6.99 -6.83
N ILE A 238 -16.50 -6.68 -5.53
CA ILE A 238 -15.52 -6.01 -4.68
C ILE A 238 -15.47 -6.73 -3.32
N GLY A 239 -14.25 -7.08 -2.89
CA GLY A 239 -13.99 -7.77 -1.63
C GLY A 239 -13.38 -9.15 -1.86
N TYR A 240 -13.56 -10.04 -0.88
CA TYR A 240 -13.07 -11.40 -0.96
C TYR A 240 -14.14 -12.41 -0.52
N LYS A 241 -14.00 -13.64 -1.01
CA LYS A 241 -14.69 -14.82 -0.51
C LYS A 241 -13.67 -15.80 0.01
N LEU A 242 -13.96 -16.44 1.14
CA LEU A 242 -13.22 -17.60 1.61
C LEU A 242 -13.97 -18.86 1.18
N VAL A 243 -13.27 -19.73 0.47
CA VAL A 243 -13.81 -21.02 0.03
C VAL A 243 -13.05 -22.10 0.78
N GLN A 244 -13.72 -22.76 1.72
CA GLN A 244 -13.14 -23.90 2.41
C GLN A 244 -12.88 -25.03 1.41
N LEU A 245 -11.62 -25.49 1.37
CA LEU A 245 -11.23 -26.60 0.51
C LEU A 245 -11.82 -27.91 1.03
N GLN A 246 -12.30 -28.74 0.11
CA GLN A 246 -12.79 -30.07 0.43
C GLN A 246 -11.62 -31.02 0.70
N VAL A 247 -11.80 -31.92 1.66
CA VAL A 247 -10.84 -33.00 1.95
C VAL A 247 -11.35 -34.29 1.32
N PRO A 248 -10.62 -34.95 0.41
CA PRO A 248 -9.38 -34.52 -0.25
C PRO A 248 -9.63 -33.73 -1.55
N SER A 249 -8.88 -32.65 -1.77
CA SER A 249 -8.73 -31.97 -3.06
C SER A 249 -7.24 -31.82 -3.39
N GLU A 250 -6.90 -31.59 -4.67
CA GLU A 250 -5.50 -31.42 -5.08
C GLU A 250 -4.86 -30.19 -4.41
N ASP A 251 -5.57 -29.05 -4.41
CA ASP A 251 -5.17 -27.83 -3.71
C ASP A 251 -4.92 -28.11 -2.21
N TYR A 252 -5.81 -28.88 -1.56
CA TYR A 252 -5.67 -29.22 -0.14
C TYR A 252 -4.38 -30.02 0.10
N LYS A 253 -4.12 -31.06 -0.69
CA LYS A 253 -2.91 -31.90 -0.57
C LYS A 253 -1.63 -31.11 -0.79
N GLN A 254 -1.62 -30.18 -1.75
CA GLN A 254 -0.46 -29.33 -2.02
C GLN A 254 -0.15 -28.43 -0.80
N VAL A 255 -1.17 -27.74 -0.29
CA VAL A 255 -1.01 -26.84 0.88
C VAL A 255 -0.62 -27.64 2.13
N GLU A 256 -1.26 -28.78 2.36
CA GLU A 256 -0.92 -29.68 3.46
C GLU A 256 0.52 -30.19 3.37
N SER A 257 0.96 -30.63 2.20
CA SER A 257 2.34 -31.08 1.98
C SER A 257 3.35 -29.98 2.30
N LEU A 258 3.14 -28.76 1.80
CA LEU A 258 4.03 -27.62 2.08
C LEU A 258 4.09 -27.28 3.57
N PHE A 259 2.94 -27.30 4.25
CA PHE A 259 2.85 -27.04 5.69
C PHE A 259 3.56 -28.13 6.50
N GLN A 260 3.25 -29.40 6.24
CA GLN A 260 3.73 -30.55 7.02
C GLN A 260 5.24 -30.79 6.89
N LYS A 261 5.91 -30.26 5.85
CA LYS A 261 7.38 -30.29 5.72
C LYS A 261 8.11 -29.80 6.97
N THR A 262 7.57 -28.80 7.65
CA THR A 262 8.20 -28.22 8.86
C THR A 262 7.28 -28.18 10.08
N MET A 263 6.02 -28.57 9.93
CA MET A 263 5.00 -28.55 11.00
C MET A 263 4.39 -29.93 11.28
N SER A 264 5.19 -31.00 11.23
CA SER A 264 4.78 -32.40 11.47
C SER A 264 4.03 -32.64 12.80
N ASN A 265 4.36 -31.84 13.81
CA ASN A 265 3.73 -31.85 15.13
C ASN A 265 2.46 -30.98 15.21
N SER A 266 1.81 -30.67 14.10
CA SER A 266 0.58 -29.89 14.05
C SER A 266 -0.51 -30.59 13.24
N THR A 267 -1.76 -30.25 13.54
CA THR A 267 -2.95 -30.75 12.85
C THR A 267 -3.67 -29.58 12.21
N ILE A 268 -3.86 -29.65 10.89
CA ILE A 268 -4.66 -28.68 10.14
C ILE A 268 -6.14 -28.90 10.47
N ARG A 269 -6.86 -27.83 10.82
CA ARG A 269 -8.31 -27.84 11.07
C ARG A 269 -9.09 -27.54 9.80
N LYS A 270 -8.67 -26.50 9.08
CA LYS A 270 -9.24 -26.13 7.78
C LYS A 270 -8.25 -25.35 6.95
N ILE A 271 -8.46 -25.42 5.63
CA ILE A 271 -7.79 -24.57 4.65
C ILE A 271 -8.87 -23.85 3.86
N GLU A 272 -8.77 -22.53 3.79
CA GLU A 272 -9.68 -21.68 3.04
C GLU A 272 -8.91 -20.96 1.94
N ARG A 273 -9.34 -21.13 0.69
CA ARG A 273 -8.82 -20.37 -0.44
C ARG A 273 -9.43 -18.97 -0.44
N VAL A 274 -8.58 -17.97 -0.59
CA VAL A 274 -8.99 -16.58 -0.73
C VAL A 274 -9.28 -16.32 -2.20
N GLN A 275 -10.50 -15.89 -2.49
CA GLN A 275 -10.90 -15.45 -3.82
C GLN A 275 -11.17 -13.95 -3.78
N ASN A 276 -10.16 -13.14 -4.11
CA ASN A 276 -10.26 -11.68 -4.21
C ASN A 276 -9.86 -11.25 -5.62
N LEU A 277 -10.85 -11.04 -6.50
CA LEU A 277 -10.61 -10.74 -7.90
C LEU A 277 -9.83 -9.44 -8.11
N PRO A 278 -10.17 -8.32 -7.43
CA PRO A 278 -9.35 -7.10 -7.53
C PRO A 278 -7.89 -7.34 -7.15
N LEU A 279 -7.59 -7.97 -6.00
CA LEU A 279 -6.20 -8.24 -5.62
C LEU A 279 -5.48 -9.16 -6.60
N TRP A 280 -6.19 -10.17 -7.13
CA TRP A 280 -5.65 -11.06 -8.14
C TRP A 280 -5.28 -10.33 -9.44
N GLN A 281 -6.17 -9.45 -9.93
CA GLN A 281 -5.91 -8.66 -11.13
C GLN A 281 -4.69 -7.75 -10.97
N VAL A 282 -4.53 -7.14 -9.80
CA VAL A 282 -3.34 -6.33 -9.49
C VAL A 282 -2.07 -7.19 -9.48
N TYR A 283 -2.13 -8.34 -8.84
CA TYR A 283 -1.01 -9.27 -8.75
C TYR A 283 -0.57 -9.78 -10.13
N GLN A 284 -1.52 -10.15 -10.99
CA GLN A 284 -1.23 -10.59 -12.36
C GLN A 284 -0.66 -9.44 -13.22
N TRP A 285 -1.22 -8.23 -13.09
CA TRP A 285 -0.67 -7.05 -13.77
C TRP A 285 0.77 -6.78 -13.33
N GLN A 286 1.08 -6.85 -12.03
CA GLN A 286 2.44 -6.67 -11.52
C GLN A 286 3.40 -7.73 -12.08
N LYS A 287 2.95 -9.00 -12.15
CA LYS A 287 3.72 -10.09 -12.75
C LYS A 287 4.09 -9.80 -14.19
N GLU A 288 3.15 -9.28 -14.98
CA GLU A 288 3.41 -8.90 -16.37
C GLU A 288 4.38 -7.72 -16.49
N GLN A 289 4.27 -6.72 -15.62
CA GLN A 289 5.23 -5.59 -15.63
C GLN A 289 6.64 -6.07 -15.32
N MET A 290 6.81 -6.91 -14.29
CA MET A 290 8.10 -7.50 -13.93
C MET A 290 8.67 -8.37 -15.06
N LYS A 291 7.81 -9.16 -15.73
CA LYS A 291 8.20 -9.97 -16.89
C LYS A 291 8.66 -9.12 -18.07
N LYS A 292 7.95 -8.03 -18.39
CA LYS A 292 8.34 -7.08 -19.44
C LYS A 292 9.66 -6.39 -19.13
N LYS A 293 9.87 -6.02 -17.87
CA LYS A 293 11.10 -5.34 -17.41
C LYS A 293 12.34 -6.25 -17.50
N SER A 294 12.22 -7.52 -17.11
CA SER A 294 13.34 -8.46 -17.09
C SER A 294 13.55 -9.23 -18.40
N GLY A 295 12.51 -9.30 -19.25
CA GLY A 295 12.48 -10.16 -20.44
C GLY A 295 12.39 -11.65 -20.11
N LYS A 296 12.17 -12.02 -18.84
CA LYS A 296 12.15 -13.41 -18.34
C LYS A 296 10.89 -13.68 -17.53
N GLU A 297 10.55 -14.95 -17.35
CA GLU A 297 9.51 -15.32 -16.39
C GLU A 297 9.88 -14.86 -14.98
N VAL A 298 8.90 -14.30 -14.28
CA VAL A 298 9.09 -13.79 -12.92
C VAL A 298 9.10 -14.96 -11.96
N ALA A 299 10.15 -15.04 -11.13
CA ALA A 299 10.21 -16.00 -10.04
C ALA A 299 9.04 -15.77 -9.08
N GLU A 300 8.13 -16.73 -9.02
CA GLU A 300 6.97 -16.78 -8.13
C GLU A 300 7.19 -17.88 -7.08
N GLN A 301 6.94 -17.58 -5.81
CA GLN A 301 7.02 -18.56 -4.72
C GLN A 301 5.76 -18.54 -3.85
N LEU A 302 5.45 -19.70 -3.26
CA LEU A 302 4.47 -19.83 -2.19
C LEU A 302 5.21 -19.74 -0.84
N LEU A 303 4.92 -18.70 -0.06
CA LEU A 303 5.60 -18.40 1.20
C LEU A 303 4.62 -18.24 2.35
N PHE A 304 5.07 -18.48 3.57
CA PHE A 304 4.24 -18.47 4.79
C PHE A 304 4.27 -17.12 5.52
N HIS A 305 3.14 -16.74 6.10
CA HIS A 305 3.05 -15.59 7.00
C HIS A 305 2.16 -15.91 8.21
N GLY A 306 2.71 -15.80 9.42
CA GLY A 306 1.98 -16.04 10.66
C GLY A 306 1.03 -14.91 11.00
N SER A 307 -0.17 -15.24 11.49
CA SER A 307 -1.11 -14.26 12.04
C SER A 307 -1.34 -14.53 13.51
N LYS A 308 -1.29 -13.47 14.33
CA LYS A 308 -1.67 -13.53 15.76
C LYS A 308 -3.18 -13.45 15.98
N SER A 309 -3.95 -13.13 14.94
CA SER A 309 -5.41 -13.03 14.99
C SER A 309 -6.04 -14.32 14.45
N SER A 310 -7.05 -14.82 15.15
CA SER A 310 -7.84 -16.00 14.78
C SER A 310 -8.95 -15.71 13.75
N LEU A 311 -9.08 -14.47 13.28
CA LEU A 311 -10.05 -14.07 12.27
C LEU A 311 -9.35 -13.84 10.92
N PRO A 312 -9.94 -14.22 9.78
CA PRO A 312 -9.48 -13.79 8.46
C PRO A 312 -9.66 -12.26 8.33
N THR A 313 -8.63 -11.55 8.77
CA THR A 313 -8.57 -10.10 8.92
C THR A 313 -8.20 -9.39 7.61
N VAL A 314 -8.24 -8.04 7.67
CA VAL A 314 -7.70 -7.00 6.77
C VAL A 314 -6.88 -7.50 5.56
N VAL A 315 -5.91 -8.39 5.76
CA VAL A 315 -5.09 -9.03 4.73
C VAL A 315 -5.92 -9.55 3.54
N CYS A 316 -6.99 -10.32 3.78
CA CYS A 316 -7.78 -10.88 2.68
C CYS A 316 -8.54 -9.81 1.87
N GLN A 317 -8.86 -8.67 2.50
CA GLN A 317 -9.60 -7.56 1.88
C GLN A 317 -8.66 -6.54 1.21
N GLN A 318 -7.56 -6.19 1.87
CA GLN A 318 -6.73 -5.02 1.56
C GLN A 318 -5.27 -5.37 1.23
N ASN A 319 -4.92 -6.66 1.28
CA ASN A 319 -3.55 -7.17 1.14
C ASN A 319 -2.67 -6.87 2.37
N PHE A 320 -1.43 -7.37 2.35
CA PHE A 320 -0.44 -7.14 3.42
C PHE A 320 0.06 -5.69 3.42
N ASP A 321 0.08 -5.05 4.59
CA ASP A 321 0.66 -3.73 4.80
C ASP A 321 1.44 -3.71 6.12
N TRP A 322 2.77 -3.78 6.02
CA TRP A 322 3.68 -3.81 7.17
C TRP A 322 3.52 -2.60 8.10
N ARG A 323 2.99 -1.47 7.60
CA ARG A 323 2.71 -0.28 8.43
C ARG A 323 1.51 -0.48 9.35
N ILE A 324 0.63 -1.43 9.03
CA ILE A 324 -0.58 -1.78 9.78
C ILE A 324 -0.35 -3.06 10.60
N CYS A 325 0.28 -4.07 9.99
CA CYS A 325 0.52 -5.38 10.62
C CYS A 325 1.70 -5.39 11.60
N GLY A 326 2.50 -4.32 11.63
CA GLY A 326 3.74 -4.25 12.41
C GLY A 326 4.90 -4.94 11.70
N MET A 327 6.13 -4.54 12.03
CA MET A 327 7.34 -5.14 11.48
C MET A 327 7.66 -6.42 12.28
N HIS A 328 7.46 -7.59 11.68
CA HIS A 328 7.67 -8.91 12.30
C HIS A 328 8.93 -9.61 11.80
N GLY A 329 10.00 -8.83 11.64
CA GLY A 329 11.34 -9.26 11.25
C GLY A 329 12.30 -8.08 11.38
N ASN A 330 13.52 -8.32 11.88
CA ASN A 330 14.54 -7.29 12.04
C ASN A 330 15.69 -7.58 11.07
N GLY A 331 16.23 -6.52 10.44
CA GLY A 331 17.55 -6.57 9.80
C GLY A 331 17.60 -6.56 8.27
N PHE A 332 16.49 -6.81 7.56
CA PHE A 332 16.52 -7.00 6.09
C PHE A 332 15.62 -6.04 5.29
N GLY A 333 15.08 -5.02 5.96
CA GLY A 333 14.34 -3.91 5.34
C GLY A 333 12.98 -3.61 5.98
N LYS A 334 12.43 -2.46 5.64
CA LYS A 334 11.10 -1.99 6.08
C LYS A 334 10.03 -2.42 5.09
N GLY A 335 9.66 -3.70 5.14
CA GLY A 335 8.71 -4.32 4.23
C GLY A 335 7.89 -5.45 4.88
N ASN A 336 7.11 -6.14 4.05
CA ASN A 336 6.34 -7.32 4.48
C ASN A 336 7.24 -8.56 4.48
N TYR A 337 7.28 -9.30 5.59
CA TYR A 337 8.14 -10.48 5.77
C TYR A 337 7.35 -11.77 5.51
N PHE A 338 7.95 -12.69 4.75
CA PHE A 338 7.39 -14.00 4.44
C PHE A 338 8.46 -15.08 4.56
N ALA A 339 8.11 -16.20 5.18
CA ALA A 339 9.03 -17.29 5.45
C ALA A 339 8.92 -18.39 4.39
N THR A 340 10.04 -19.03 4.05
CA THR A 340 10.02 -20.23 3.20
C THR A 340 9.46 -21.44 3.94
N ASN A 341 9.63 -21.48 5.27
CA ASN A 341 9.17 -22.56 6.14
C ASN A 341 8.01 -22.13 7.06
N ALA A 342 6.99 -22.99 7.17
CA ALA A 342 5.84 -22.77 8.04
C ALA A 342 6.23 -22.68 9.53
N SER A 343 7.23 -23.44 9.97
CA SER A 343 7.73 -23.39 11.36
C SER A 343 8.29 -22.04 11.76
N TYR A 344 8.92 -21.31 10.81
CA TYR A 344 9.41 -19.96 11.06
C TYR A 344 8.24 -18.96 11.19
N ALA A 345 7.17 -19.16 10.40
CA ALA A 345 5.98 -18.32 10.44
C ALA A 345 5.06 -18.58 11.65
N ASP A 346 5.09 -19.76 12.27
CA ASP A 346 4.24 -20.13 13.42
C ASP A 346 4.40 -19.19 14.63
N GLY A 347 5.62 -18.71 14.87
CA GLY A 347 5.94 -17.80 15.97
C GLY A 347 5.68 -18.38 17.38
N ASN A 348 5.90 -17.53 18.39
CA ASN A 348 5.75 -17.91 19.81
C ASN A 348 4.35 -17.52 20.33
N SER A 349 3.35 -18.38 20.16
CA SER A 349 2.05 -18.24 20.86
C SER A 349 2.09 -18.93 22.23
N PRO A 350 1.53 -18.31 23.30
CA PRO A 350 1.68 -18.74 24.69
C PRO A 350 0.91 -20.02 25.07
N SER A 351 0.00 -20.52 24.22
CA SER A 351 -0.73 -21.75 24.50
C SER A 351 -0.62 -22.76 23.35
N PRO A 352 -0.36 -24.05 23.63
CA PRO A 352 -0.37 -25.11 22.63
C PRO A 352 -1.80 -25.48 22.18
N LEU A 353 -2.83 -25.15 22.97
CA LEU A 353 -4.25 -25.46 22.70
C LEU A 353 -4.97 -24.38 21.88
N SER A 354 -4.40 -23.18 21.73
CA SER A 354 -5.04 -22.09 20.97
C SER A 354 -5.07 -22.41 19.48
N SER A 355 -6.21 -22.19 18.81
CA SER A 355 -6.26 -22.21 17.34
C SER A 355 -5.31 -21.17 16.77
N ARG A 356 -4.50 -21.57 15.78
CA ARG A 356 -3.52 -20.72 15.12
C ARG A 356 -3.91 -20.51 13.67
N THR A 357 -3.56 -19.34 13.14
CA THR A 357 -3.82 -18.99 11.75
C THR A 357 -2.52 -18.56 11.09
N MET A 358 -2.25 -19.11 9.91
CA MET A 358 -1.20 -18.61 9.02
C MET A 358 -1.72 -18.50 7.59
N TYR A 359 -1.04 -17.69 6.79
CA TYR A 359 -1.32 -17.53 5.38
C TYR A 359 -0.27 -18.27 4.56
N LEU A 360 -0.70 -18.90 3.46
CA LEU A 360 0.17 -19.29 2.36
C LEU A 360 -0.06 -18.33 1.21
N VAL A 361 1.00 -17.68 0.77
CA VAL A 361 0.94 -16.44 -0.01
C VAL A 361 1.72 -16.60 -1.29
N LYS A 362 1.11 -16.24 -2.43
CA LYS A 362 1.81 -16.14 -3.71
C LYS A 362 2.60 -14.85 -3.77
N ILE A 363 3.90 -14.96 -4.04
CA ILE A 363 4.83 -13.84 -4.01
C ILE A 363 5.68 -13.81 -5.27
N LEU A 364 5.67 -12.66 -5.93
CA LEU A 364 6.58 -12.33 -7.03
C LEU A 364 7.94 -11.91 -6.45
N VAL A 365 8.77 -12.88 -6.07
CA VAL A 365 10.09 -12.60 -5.49
C VAL A 365 11.05 -11.97 -6.50
N GLY A 366 10.87 -12.28 -7.80
CA GLY A 366 11.69 -11.73 -8.88
C GLY A 366 13.18 -11.99 -8.67
N GLU A 367 14.03 -11.05 -9.08
CA GLU A 367 15.45 -11.05 -8.75
C GLU A 367 15.65 -10.44 -7.36
N PHE A 368 16.33 -11.14 -6.47
CA PHE A 368 16.48 -10.74 -5.07
C PHE A 368 17.94 -10.63 -4.63
N THR A 369 18.16 -9.88 -3.54
CA THR A 369 19.47 -9.70 -2.93
C THR A 369 19.38 -9.69 -1.40
N LYS A 370 20.53 -9.66 -0.72
CA LYS A 370 20.53 -9.55 0.75
C LYS A 370 20.08 -8.15 1.18
N GLY A 371 19.05 -8.09 2.03
CA GLY A 371 18.51 -6.83 2.55
C GLY A 371 19.35 -6.23 3.67
N LYS A 372 19.11 -4.94 3.96
CA LYS A 372 19.63 -4.20 5.11
C LYS A 372 18.50 -3.53 5.88
N GLU A 373 18.69 -3.34 7.19
CA GLU A 373 17.65 -2.80 8.08
C GLU A 373 17.08 -1.45 7.63
N ALA A 374 17.93 -0.57 7.10
CA ALA A 374 17.53 0.77 6.66
C ALA A 374 16.77 0.78 5.32
N ASP A 375 16.79 -0.32 4.56
CA ASP A 375 16.21 -0.37 3.22
C ASP A 375 14.70 -0.13 3.27
N CYS A 376 14.23 0.88 2.55
CA CYS A 376 12.80 1.19 2.38
C CYS A 376 12.25 0.71 1.02
N ARG A 377 13.14 0.16 0.18
CA ARG A 377 12.88 -0.45 -1.14
C ARG A 377 14.03 -1.41 -1.46
N PRO A 378 13.91 -2.30 -2.45
CA PRO A 378 15.02 -3.16 -2.85
C PRO A 378 16.26 -2.35 -3.29
N PRO A 379 17.48 -2.83 -2.98
CA PRO A 379 18.72 -2.22 -3.44
C PRO A 379 18.84 -2.13 -4.96
N SER A 380 19.74 -1.26 -5.43
CA SER A 380 20.11 -1.17 -6.83
C SER A 380 21.07 -2.28 -7.25
N LYS A 381 20.97 -2.74 -8.50
CA LYS A 381 21.85 -3.75 -9.12
C LYS A 381 23.15 -3.16 -9.64
N ASP A 382 23.13 -1.89 -10.03
CA ASP A 382 24.22 -1.20 -10.74
C ASP A 382 24.45 0.23 -10.22
N ASN A 383 23.94 0.53 -9.02
CA ASN A 383 23.91 1.85 -8.39
C ASN A 383 23.08 2.91 -9.15
N THR A 384 22.28 2.54 -10.14
CA THR A 384 21.27 3.43 -10.73
C THR A 384 19.97 3.41 -9.92
N LEU A 385 19.15 4.46 -10.06
CA LEU A 385 17.92 4.60 -9.28
C LEU A 385 16.75 3.72 -9.78
N THR A 386 16.83 3.26 -11.02
CA THR A 386 15.74 2.57 -11.75
C THR A 386 15.97 1.06 -11.87
N ASN A 387 17.23 0.62 -11.89
CA ASN A 387 17.58 -0.79 -11.96
C ASN A 387 17.72 -1.41 -10.57
N LEU A 388 16.57 -1.67 -9.95
CA LEU A 388 16.47 -2.28 -8.62
C LEU A 388 16.28 -3.80 -8.71
N TYR A 389 16.67 -4.49 -7.63
CA TYR A 389 16.12 -5.81 -7.31
C TYR A 389 14.61 -5.72 -7.07
N ASP A 390 13.94 -6.86 -7.03
CA ASP A 390 12.50 -6.98 -6.85
C ASP A 390 12.14 -7.28 -5.38
N SER A 391 13.03 -7.94 -4.64
CA SER A 391 12.86 -8.23 -3.22
C SER A 391 14.19 -8.38 -2.49
N CYS A 392 14.11 -8.43 -1.15
CA CYS A 392 15.26 -8.73 -0.29
C CYS A 392 15.10 -10.08 0.40
N THR A 393 16.22 -10.69 0.79
CA THR A 393 16.28 -11.91 1.59
C THR A 393 17.35 -11.82 2.68
N ASP A 394 17.39 -12.79 3.58
CA ASP A 394 18.42 -12.96 4.60
C ASP A 394 19.71 -13.60 4.04
N ASN A 395 19.55 -14.57 3.13
CA ASN A 395 20.65 -15.29 2.48
C ASN A 395 20.29 -15.59 1.02
N VAL A 396 21.12 -15.12 0.09
CA VAL A 396 20.88 -15.28 -1.36
C VAL A 396 21.02 -16.74 -1.82
N ALA A 397 21.90 -17.52 -1.17
CA ALA A 397 22.15 -18.90 -1.56
C ALA A 397 21.08 -19.87 -1.02
N ASP A 398 20.56 -19.59 0.17
CA ASP A 398 19.51 -20.39 0.82
C ASP A 398 18.55 -19.48 1.61
N PRO A 399 17.56 -18.86 0.93
CA PRO A 399 16.61 -17.94 1.54
C PRO A 399 15.75 -18.61 2.61
N SER A 400 15.78 -18.11 3.85
CA SER A 400 14.81 -18.52 4.88
C SER A 400 13.60 -17.60 4.93
N LEU A 401 13.77 -16.35 4.44
CA LEU A 401 12.71 -15.36 4.34
C LEU A 401 12.89 -14.44 3.12
N PHE A 402 11.80 -13.78 2.76
CA PHE A 402 11.78 -12.68 1.80
C PHE A 402 11.11 -11.45 2.40
N VAL A 403 11.62 -10.27 2.03
CA VAL A 403 11.06 -8.96 2.36
C VAL A 403 10.54 -8.32 1.08
N ILE A 404 9.24 -8.05 1.07
CA ILE A 404 8.52 -7.49 -0.08
C ILE A 404 8.05 -6.08 0.24
N PHE A 405 8.48 -5.12 -0.60
CA PHE A 405 8.23 -3.70 -0.40
C PHE A 405 6.98 -3.22 -1.15
N ASP A 406 6.69 -3.78 -2.33
CA ASP A 406 5.47 -3.50 -3.08
C ASP A 406 4.41 -4.57 -2.81
N LYS A 407 3.28 -4.16 -2.26
CA LYS A 407 2.16 -5.07 -1.99
C LYS A 407 1.52 -5.67 -3.23
N HIS A 408 1.72 -5.10 -4.41
CA HIS A 408 1.23 -5.66 -5.65
C HIS A 408 1.98 -6.94 -6.05
N GLN A 409 3.15 -7.22 -5.45
CA GLN A 409 3.87 -8.49 -5.58
C GLN A 409 3.27 -9.63 -4.74
N ILE A 410 2.20 -9.37 -3.99
CA ILE A 410 1.69 -10.27 -2.94
C ILE A 410 0.24 -10.62 -3.23
N TYR A 411 -0.11 -11.91 -3.18
CA TYR A 411 -1.49 -12.36 -3.18
C TYR A 411 -1.70 -13.42 -2.07
N PRO A 412 -2.53 -13.14 -1.04
CA PRO A 412 -2.86 -14.14 -0.03
C PRO A 412 -3.71 -15.23 -0.69
N GLU A 413 -3.16 -16.40 -0.93
CA GLU A 413 -3.84 -17.48 -1.67
C GLU A 413 -4.68 -18.35 -0.73
N TYR A 414 -4.11 -18.73 0.43
CA TYR A 414 -4.78 -19.60 1.39
C TYR A 414 -4.65 -19.09 2.83
N VAL A 415 -5.68 -19.37 3.62
CA VAL A 415 -5.70 -19.26 5.08
C VAL A 415 -5.69 -20.67 5.66
N ILE A 416 -4.73 -20.96 6.53
CA ILE A 416 -4.56 -22.25 7.17
C ILE A 416 -4.85 -22.08 8.66
N GLU A 417 -5.88 -22.76 9.15
CA GLU A 417 -6.14 -22.88 10.58
C GLU A 417 -5.61 -24.21 11.09
N TYR A 418 -4.84 -24.20 12.18
CA TYR A 418 -4.19 -25.39 12.71
C TYR A 418 -4.01 -25.31 14.23
N VAL A 419 -3.68 -26.45 14.84
CA VAL A 419 -3.31 -26.58 16.24
C VAL A 419 -2.08 -27.44 16.40
N LYS A 420 -1.28 -27.17 17.43
CA LYS A 420 -0.15 -28.04 17.78
C LYS A 420 -0.69 -29.32 18.42
N LYS A 421 -0.11 -30.45 18.07
CA LYS A 421 -0.38 -31.73 18.73
C LYS A 421 0.17 -31.62 20.15
N VAL A 422 -0.73 -31.66 21.13
CA VAL A 422 -0.34 -31.73 22.54
C VAL A 422 0.02 -33.19 22.83
N GLY A 423 1.25 -33.45 23.29
CA GLY A 423 1.63 -34.77 23.76
C GLY A 423 0.70 -35.21 24.90
N PHE A 424 0.34 -36.50 24.95
CA PHE A 424 -0.64 -37.05 25.90
C PHE A 424 -0.39 -36.60 27.36
N PHE A 425 0.88 -36.55 27.80
CA PHE A 425 1.26 -36.10 29.14
C PHE A 425 1.09 -34.60 29.38
N GLN A 426 1.37 -33.75 28.38
CA GLN A 426 1.17 -32.30 28.46
C GLN A 426 -0.32 -31.96 28.53
N TRP A 427 -1.16 -32.71 27.81
CA TRP A 427 -2.61 -32.57 27.84
C TRP A 427 -3.20 -32.94 29.21
N ILE A 428 -2.71 -34.02 29.83
CA ILE A 428 -3.07 -34.40 31.20
C ILE A 428 -2.66 -33.30 32.19
N PHE A 429 -1.43 -32.80 32.10
CA PHE A 429 -0.91 -31.78 33.02
C PHE A 429 -1.69 -30.46 32.96
N GLU A 430 -2.06 -30.00 31.76
CA GLU A 430 -2.89 -28.79 31.56
C GLU A 430 -4.35 -28.99 32.01
N LYS A 431 -4.92 -30.20 31.83
CA LYS A 431 -6.26 -30.52 32.35
C LYS A 431 -6.31 -30.65 33.88
N MET A 432 -5.26 -31.21 34.48
CA MET A 432 -5.16 -31.36 35.94
C MET A 432 -4.85 -30.03 36.65
N SER A 433 -4.06 -29.14 36.04
CA SER A 433 -3.75 -27.82 36.59
C SER A 433 -4.90 -26.81 36.49
N GLY A 434 -5.85 -27.00 35.56
CA GLY A 434 -7.04 -26.15 35.38
C GLY A 434 -8.22 -26.44 36.32
N GLN A 435 -8.19 -27.50 37.13
CA GLN A 435 -9.30 -27.86 38.04
C GLN A 435 -9.16 -27.36 39.49
N SER A 436 -8.09 -26.64 39.85
CA SER A 436 -7.86 -26.22 41.24
C SER A 436 -8.37 -24.79 41.58
N ALA A 437 -9.34 -24.24 40.86
CA ALA A 437 -9.84 -22.88 41.13
C ALA A 437 -11.37 -22.77 41.26
N ALA A 438 -12.04 -23.84 41.71
CA ALA A 438 -13.45 -23.81 42.07
C ALA A 438 -13.72 -24.73 43.27
N THR A 439 -13.12 -24.42 44.42
CA THR A 439 -13.64 -24.86 45.73
C THR A 439 -13.04 -24.00 46.83
N LYS A 440 -13.67 -22.85 47.08
CA LYS A 440 -14.12 -22.38 48.40
C LYS A 440 -14.84 -21.07 48.27
#